data_AF-A0A359AUN7-F1
#
_entry.id   AF-A0A359AUN7-F1
#
_cell.length_a   1.000
_cell.length_b   1.000
_cell.length_c   1.000
_cell.angle_alpha   90.00
_cell.angle_beta   90.00
_cell.angle_gamma   90.00
#
_symmetry.space_group_name_H-M   'P 1'
#
loop_
_entity.id
_entity.type
_entity.pdbx_description
1 polymer ?
#
loop_
_entity_poly.entity_id
_entity_poly.type
_entity_poly.pdbx_seq_one_letter_code
_entity_poly.pdbx_strand_id
1 'polypeptide(L)'
;MYKEIVAFTRQLFATDDTIPLHAPFFNGNEKKYLNECIDTTFVSSVGKFVDKFEEMIADYTGSKKAVVCVNGTNGLHMALMLVGVERDDEVLTQALTFIATCNAISYIGAHPVFIDVDRDTMGLSSVALEAWLKENAEIRNGSTYNKKTGRRIKACVPMHTFGHPVYLDELVEVCKRYHLEIVEDAAESIG
;
A
#
# COMPACT_ATOMS: atom_id res chain seq x y z
N MET A 1 22.59 16.81 -22.64
CA MET A 1 21.78 15.58 -22.62
C MET A 1 20.30 15.86 -22.42
N TYR A 2 19.88 16.75 -21.51
CA TYR A 2 18.43 16.97 -21.24
C TYR A 2 17.75 18.12 -22.00
N LYS A 3 18.45 18.86 -22.87
CA LYS A 3 17.87 20.05 -23.54
C LYS A 3 16.64 19.73 -24.38
N GLU A 4 16.67 18.62 -25.12
CA GLU A 4 15.54 18.18 -25.95
C GLU A 4 14.34 17.74 -25.11
N ILE A 5 14.57 16.98 -24.03
CA ILE A 5 13.51 16.55 -23.10
C ILE A 5 12.88 17.76 -22.39
N VAL A 6 13.69 18.73 -21.95
CA VAL A 6 13.20 19.96 -21.32
C VAL A 6 12.38 20.78 -22.31
N ALA A 7 12.87 20.96 -23.54
CA ALA A 7 12.13 21.68 -24.59
C ALA A 7 10.80 20.98 -24.93
N PHE A 8 10.81 19.65 -25.07
CA PHE A 8 9.61 18.85 -25.29
C PHE A 8 8.60 19.00 -24.14
N THR A 9 9.06 18.87 -22.89
CA THR A 9 8.19 18.99 -21.71
C THR A 9 7.57 20.38 -21.63
N ARG A 10 8.36 21.44 -21.82
CA ARG A 10 7.87 22.82 -21.83
C ARG A 10 6.89 23.10 -22.96
N GLN A 11 7.12 22.54 -24.14
CA GLN A 11 6.19 22.62 -25.25
C GLN A 11 4.87 21.89 -24.93
N LEU A 12 4.93 20.69 -24.34
CA LEU A 12 3.77 19.90 -23.95
C LEU A 12 2.88 20.62 -22.92
N PHE A 13 3.50 21.25 -21.92
CA PHE A 13 2.80 22.02 -20.88
C PHE A 13 2.60 23.49 -21.25
N ALA A 14 3.05 23.92 -22.44
CA ALA A 14 2.97 25.29 -22.94
C ALA A 14 3.46 26.36 -21.94
N THR A 15 4.55 26.09 -21.22
CA THR A 15 5.12 27.00 -20.22
C THR A 15 6.64 26.93 -20.15
N ASP A 16 7.28 28.06 -19.86
CA ASP A 16 8.71 28.16 -19.52
C ASP A 16 8.97 28.16 -18.00
N ASP A 17 7.90 28.14 -17.20
CA ASP A 17 7.97 28.10 -15.74
C ASP A 17 8.51 26.75 -15.22
N THR A 18 8.70 26.67 -13.90
CA THR A 18 9.05 25.41 -13.25
C THR A 18 7.88 24.44 -13.35
N ILE A 19 8.10 23.28 -13.96
CA ILE A 19 7.11 22.21 -14.09
C ILE A 19 7.36 21.23 -12.94
N PRO A 20 6.50 21.16 -11.91
CA PRO A 20 6.68 20.22 -10.81
C PRO A 20 6.40 18.79 -11.28
N LEU A 21 7.02 17.81 -10.62
CA LEU A 21 6.73 16.39 -10.88
C LEU A 21 5.26 16.04 -10.55
N HIS A 22 4.73 16.64 -9.47
CA HIS A 22 3.34 16.49 -9.05
C HIS A 22 2.89 17.77 -8.32
N ALA A 23 1.62 18.13 -8.48
CA ALA A 23 0.96 19.18 -7.72
C ALA A 23 -0.49 18.77 -7.39
N PRO A 24 -1.00 19.04 -6.17
CA PRO A 24 -2.41 18.82 -5.85
C PRO A 24 -3.31 19.61 -6.80
N PHE A 25 -4.38 18.98 -7.26
CA PHE A 25 -5.35 19.60 -8.16
C PHE A 25 -6.67 19.85 -7.43
N PHE A 26 -6.90 21.09 -7.00
CA PHE A 26 -8.11 21.51 -6.29
C PHE A 26 -9.05 22.27 -7.22
N ASN A 27 -9.93 21.56 -7.93
CA ASN A 27 -10.85 22.15 -8.90
C ASN A 27 -12.34 21.89 -8.56
N GLY A 28 -12.62 21.33 -7.39
CA GLY A 28 -13.95 20.91 -6.96
C GLY A 28 -14.45 21.62 -5.70
N ASN A 29 -14.99 20.82 -4.78
CA ASN A 29 -15.66 21.31 -3.58
C ASN A 29 -14.72 21.44 -2.37
N GLU A 30 -13.41 21.27 -2.52
CA GLU A 30 -12.45 21.17 -1.41
C GLU A 30 -12.53 22.40 -0.50
N LYS A 31 -12.47 23.60 -1.09
CA LYS A 31 -12.59 24.87 -0.34
C LYS A 31 -13.97 25.01 0.33
N LYS A 32 -15.03 24.58 -0.36
CA LYS A 32 -16.40 24.65 0.15
C LYS A 32 -16.57 23.75 1.39
N TYR A 33 -16.10 22.51 1.30
CA TYR A 33 -16.20 21.54 2.41
C TYR A 33 -15.32 21.97 3.60
N LEU A 34 -14.12 22.49 3.34
CA LEU A 34 -13.27 23.04 4.40
C LEU A 34 -13.94 24.20 5.15
N ASN A 35 -14.50 25.17 4.40
CA ASN A 35 -15.21 26.29 5.01
C ASN A 35 -16.41 25.82 5.85
N GLU A 36 -17.13 24.81 5.38
CA GLU A 36 -18.25 24.25 6.14
C GLU A 36 -17.81 23.60 7.47
N CYS A 37 -16.64 22.93 7.51
CA CYS A 37 -16.08 22.44 8.77
C CYS A 37 -15.77 23.59 9.74
N ILE A 38 -15.25 24.71 9.24
CA ILE A 38 -14.95 25.91 10.05
C ILE A 38 -16.24 26.54 10.58
N ASP A 39 -17.23 26.77 9.70
CA ASP A 39 -18.50 27.40 10.06
C ASP A 39 -19.28 26.57 11.08
N THR A 40 -19.22 25.24 10.97
CA THR A 40 -19.92 24.32 11.88
C THR A 40 -19.10 23.94 13.12
N THR A 41 -17.82 24.30 13.17
CA THR A 41 -16.84 23.92 14.21
C THR A 41 -16.53 22.41 14.33
N PHE A 42 -17.04 21.58 13.42
CA PHE A 42 -16.68 20.16 13.30
C PHE A 42 -15.33 20.02 12.60
N VAL A 43 -14.25 20.35 13.31
CA VAL A 43 -12.87 20.43 12.79
C VAL A 43 -11.95 19.31 13.28
N SER A 44 -12.46 18.41 14.11
CA SER A 44 -11.69 17.29 14.69
C SER A 44 -11.94 15.98 13.91
N SER A 45 -11.57 14.84 14.49
CA SER A 45 -11.70 13.51 13.89
C SER A 45 -13.12 12.97 13.82
N VAL A 46 -14.13 13.78 14.15
CA VAL A 46 -15.55 13.43 14.10
C VAL A 46 -16.27 14.50 13.30
N GLY A 47 -17.02 14.07 12.28
CA GLY A 47 -17.83 14.96 11.46
C GLY A 47 -18.30 14.28 10.19
N LYS A 48 -19.40 14.78 9.63
CA LYS A 48 -20.10 14.18 8.47
C LYS A 48 -19.23 13.90 7.24
N PHE A 49 -18.12 14.63 7.08
CA PHE A 49 -17.22 14.44 5.93
C PHE A 49 -16.32 13.21 6.09
N VAL A 50 -16.10 12.72 7.32
CA VAL A 50 -15.42 11.45 7.57
C VAL A 50 -16.31 10.31 7.09
N ASP A 51 -17.54 10.22 7.62
CA ASP A 51 -18.51 9.18 7.27
C ASP A 51 -18.79 9.17 5.76
N LYS A 52 -19.03 10.35 5.18
CA LYS A 52 -19.27 10.50 3.75
C LYS A 52 -18.07 10.04 2.91
N PHE A 53 -16.84 10.33 3.34
CA PHE A 53 -15.66 9.90 2.60
C PHE A 53 -15.46 8.38 2.69
N GLU A 54 -15.73 7.76 3.84
CA GLU A 54 -15.73 6.30 4.00
C GLU A 54 -16.77 5.63 3.09
N GLU A 55 -18.00 6.14 3.06
CA GLU A 55 -19.05 5.66 2.16
C GLU A 55 -18.63 5.77 0.68
N MET A 56 -18.12 6.95 0.28
CA MET A 56 -17.68 7.18 -1.09
C MET A 56 -16.51 6.29 -1.52
N ILE A 57 -15.54 6.03 -0.64
CA ILE A 57 -14.41 5.14 -0.94
C ILE A 57 -14.86 3.69 -1.00
N ALA A 58 -15.76 3.26 -0.10
CA ALA A 58 -16.32 1.91 -0.16
C ALA A 58 -17.06 1.68 -1.48
N ASP A 59 -17.91 2.64 -1.88
CA ASP A 59 -18.65 2.58 -3.15
C ASP A 59 -17.70 2.61 -4.36
N TYR A 60 -16.68 3.47 -4.34
CA TYR A 60 -15.72 3.61 -5.45
C TYR A 60 -14.89 2.35 -5.67
N THR A 61 -14.42 1.73 -4.59
CA THR A 61 -13.57 0.53 -4.63
C THR A 61 -14.37 -0.77 -4.73
N GLY A 62 -15.68 -0.72 -4.46
CA GLY A 62 -16.51 -1.92 -4.30
C GLY A 62 -16.22 -2.72 -3.02
N SER A 63 -15.41 -2.17 -2.10
CA SER A 63 -15.12 -2.78 -0.82
C SER A 63 -16.35 -2.74 0.10
N LYS A 64 -16.45 -3.70 1.04
CA LYS A 64 -17.60 -3.75 1.96
C LYS A 64 -17.62 -2.56 2.94
N LYS A 65 -16.43 -2.04 3.26
CA LYS A 65 -16.19 -0.96 4.22
C LYS A 65 -14.88 -0.25 3.86
N ALA A 66 -14.83 1.04 4.16
CA ALA A 66 -13.60 1.82 4.22
C ALA A 66 -13.47 2.44 5.62
N VAL A 67 -12.24 2.72 6.04
CA VAL A 67 -11.95 3.38 7.32
C VAL A 67 -10.93 4.48 7.08
N VAL A 68 -11.24 5.70 7.51
CA VAL A 68 -10.32 6.84 7.37
C VAL A 68 -9.20 6.74 8.40
N CYS A 69 -7.97 6.89 7.91
CA CYS A 69 -6.77 6.93 8.71
C CYS A 69 -6.08 8.29 8.55
N VAL A 70 -5.18 8.63 9.48
CA VAL A 70 -4.48 9.93 9.43
C VAL A 70 -3.46 10.04 8.29
N ASN A 71 -2.98 8.91 7.75
CA ASN A 71 -2.17 8.78 6.54
C ASN A 71 -2.04 7.29 6.14
N GLY A 72 -1.41 7.02 4.99
CA GLY A 72 -1.19 5.67 4.47
C GLY A 72 -0.32 4.78 5.37
N THR A 73 0.71 5.32 6.02
CA THR A 73 1.57 4.53 6.94
C THR A 73 0.79 4.05 8.16
N ASN A 74 -0.06 4.89 8.73
CA ASN A 74 -0.93 4.50 9.84
C ASN A 74 -1.97 3.46 9.38
N GLY A 75 -2.55 3.64 8.19
CA GLY A 75 -3.47 2.66 7.60
C GLY A 75 -2.83 1.28 7.46
N LEU A 76 -1.63 1.21 6.87
CA LEU A 76 -0.87 -0.04 6.73
C LEU A 76 -0.55 -0.67 8.09
N HIS A 77 -0.11 0.13 9.06
CA HIS A 77 0.18 -0.35 10.41
C HIS A 77 -1.05 -0.98 11.06
N MET A 78 -2.21 -0.32 11.01
CA MET A 78 -3.45 -0.87 11.56
C MET A 78 -3.92 -2.11 10.80
N ALA A 79 -3.82 -2.12 9.47
CA ALA A 79 -4.21 -3.27 8.65
C ALA A 79 -3.40 -4.52 9.03
N LEU A 80 -2.08 -4.37 9.20
CA LEU A 80 -1.20 -5.46 9.63
C LEU A 80 -1.55 -5.98 11.03
N MET A 81 -1.86 -5.09 11.98
CA MET A 81 -2.32 -5.50 13.31
C MET A 81 -3.66 -6.25 13.23
N LEU A 82 -4.59 -5.80 12.39
CA LEU A 82 -5.93 -6.41 12.23
C LEU A 82 -5.88 -7.79 11.58
N VAL A 83 -4.98 -8.02 10.63
CA VAL A 83 -4.76 -9.36 10.07
C VAL A 83 -3.97 -10.27 11.03
N GLY A 84 -3.53 -9.76 12.17
CA GLY A 84 -2.93 -10.53 13.27
C GLY A 84 -1.41 -10.65 13.19
N VAL A 85 -0.71 -9.70 12.57
CA VAL A 85 0.74 -9.60 12.69
C VAL A 85 1.12 -9.22 14.12
N GLU A 86 2.05 -9.97 14.70
CA GLU A 86 2.54 -9.80 16.06
C GLU A 86 4.05 -9.52 16.07
N ARG A 87 4.57 -9.16 17.24
CA ARG A 87 6.01 -8.99 17.44
C ARG A 87 6.77 -10.26 17.06
N ASP A 88 7.95 -10.09 16.47
CA ASP A 88 8.84 -11.16 15.98
C ASP A 88 8.26 -12.02 14.83
N ASP A 89 7.09 -11.68 14.29
CA ASP A 89 6.65 -12.24 13.00
C ASP A 89 7.53 -11.76 11.86
N GLU A 90 7.52 -12.52 10.77
CA GLU A 90 8.00 -12.11 9.46
C GLU A 90 6.83 -11.72 8.56
N VAL A 91 7.01 -10.63 7.81
CA VAL A 91 6.06 -10.14 6.81
C VAL A 91 6.79 -10.05 5.47
N LEU A 92 6.28 -10.76 4.47
CA LEU A 92 6.89 -10.81 3.15
C LEU A 92 6.48 -9.56 2.36
N THR A 93 7.42 -8.86 1.75
CA THR A 93 7.15 -7.68 0.92
C THR A 93 8.27 -7.48 -0.09
N GLN A 94 8.19 -6.44 -0.92
CA GLN A 94 9.19 -6.09 -1.92
C GLN A 94 10.18 -5.04 -1.40
N ALA A 95 11.42 -5.06 -1.89
CA ALA A 95 12.40 -4.01 -1.58
C ALA A 95 12.16 -2.71 -2.38
N LEU A 96 11.56 -2.84 -3.58
CA LEU A 96 11.20 -1.70 -4.42
C LEU A 96 9.85 -1.13 -3.99
N THR A 97 9.85 -0.30 -2.94
CA THR A 97 8.66 0.32 -2.37
C THR A 97 9.05 1.61 -1.62
N PHE A 98 8.05 2.40 -1.21
CA PHE A 98 8.29 3.49 -0.26
C PHE A 98 8.49 2.92 1.15
N ILE A 99 9.38 3.55 1.94
CA ILE A 99 9.81 3.02 3.25
C ILE A 99 8.67 2.85 4.27
N ALA A 100 7.53 3.52 4.06
CA ALA A 100 6.35 3.40 4.92
C ALA A 100 5.91 1.95 5.17
N THR A 101 5.99 1.08 4.16
CA THR A 101 5.61 -0.33 4.28
C THR A 101 6.51 -1.07 5.27
N CYS A 102 7.83 -0.89 5.15
CA CYS A 102 8.79 -1.45 6.11
C CYS A 102 8.63 -0.87 7.51
N ASN A 103 8.36 0.44 7.60
CA ASN A 103 8.14 1.12 8.87
C ASN A 103 6.88 0.60 9.59
N ALA A 104 5.78 0.42 8.87
CA ALA A 104 4.54 -0.13 9.42
C ALA A 104 4.76 -1.53 10.01
N ILE A 105 5.54 -2.39 9.33
CA ILE A 105 5.94 -3.70 9.83
C ILE A 105 6.82 -3.56 11.08
N SER A 106 7.84 -2.69 11.04
CA SER A 106 8.76 -2.48 12.17
C SER A 106 8.09 -1.88 13.40
N TYR A 107 7.06 -1.05 13.27
CA TYR A 107 6.34 -0.47 14.40
C TYR A 107 5.64 -1.51 15.28
N ILE A 108 5.27 -2.65 14.70
CA ILE A 108 4.73 -3.82 15.43
C ILE A 108 5.84 -4.60 16.16
N GLY A 109 7.10 -4.39 15.76
CA GLY A 109 8.23 -5.24 16.13
C GLY A 109 8.33 -6.51 15.29
N ALA A 110 7.69 -6.54 14.12
CA ALA A 110 7.83 -7.59 13.11
C ALA A 110 9.00 -7.30 12.15
N HIS A 111 9.34 -8.27 11.31
CA HIS A 111 10.50 -8.24 10.43
C HIS A 111 10.10 -8.30 8.96
N PRO A 112 10.43 -7.29 8.13
CA PRO A 112 10.22 -7.38 6.70
C PRO A 112 11.19 -8.40 6.08
N VAL A 113 10.68 -9.24 5.19
CA VAL A 113 11.46 -10.17 4.36
C VAL A 113 11.25 -9.78 2.91
N PHE A 114 12.35 -9.42 2.25
CA PHE A 114 12.30 -8.90 0.89
C PHE A 114 12.30 -10.01 -0.15
N ILE A 115 11.31 -9.95 -1.03
CA ILE A 115 11.12 -10.80 -2.20
C ILE A 115 11.25 -9.92 -3.44
N ASP A 116 11.70 -10.53 -4.54
CA ASP A 116 11.92 -9.81 -5.80
C ASP A 116 10.61 -9.38 -6.48
N VAL A 117 10.73 -8.48 -7.45
CA VAL A 117 9.61 -7.88 -8.18
C VAL A 117 9.55 -8.36 -9.63
N ASP A 118 8.36 -8.33 -10.23
CA ASP A 118 8.23 -8.52 -11.67
C ASP A 118 8.68 -7.26 -12.42
N ARG A 119 9.34 -7.45 -13.56
CA ARG A 119 9.96 -6.33 -14.30
C ARG A 119 8.94 -5.38 -14.94
N ASP A 120 7.78 -5.89 -15.31
CA ASP A 120 6.72 -5.17 -16.02
C ASP A 120 5.78 -4.41 -15.08
N THR A 121 5.49 -4.96 -13.90
CA THR A 121 4.67 -4.29 -12.88
C THR A 121 5.51 -3.52 -11.86
N MET A 122 6.79 -3.87 -11.70
CA MET A 122 7.68 -3.39 -10.63
C MET A 122 7.14 -3.67 -9.22
N GLY A 123 6.15 -4.56 -9.09
CA GLY A 123 5.60 -5.01 -7.83
C GLY A 123 5.93 -6.47 -7.53
N LEU A 124 5.55 -6.92 -6.35
CA LEU A 124 5.93 -8.21 -5.76
C LEU A 124 5.61 -9.37 -6.71
N SER A 125 6.64 -10.15 -7.06
CA SER A 125 6.48 -11.27 -8.00
C SER A 125 5.88 -12.48 -7.31
N SER A 126 4.76 -12.99 -7.85
CA SER A 126 4.14 -14.23 -7.38
C SER A 126 5.06 -15.45 -7.58
N VAL A 127 5.83 -15.45 -8.67
CA VAL A 127 6.82 -16.49 -8.98
C VAL A 127 7.98 -16.46 -7.99
N ALA A 128 8.54 -15.28 -7.71
CA ALA A 128 9.63 -15.14 -6.74
C ALA A 128 9.16 -15.47 -5.32
N LEU A 129 7.94 -15.04 -4.95
CA LEU A 129 7.31 -15.35 -3.67
C LEU A 129 7.16 -16.86 -3.47
N GLU A 130 6.59 -17.56 -4.46
CA GLU A 130 6.39 -19.01 -4.36
C GLU A 130 7.72 -19.76 -4.29
N ALA A 131 8.71 -19.37 -5.10
CA ALA A 131 10.04 -19.96 -5.06
C ALA A 131 10.69 -19.79 -3.68
N TRP A 132 10.64 -18.58 -3.12
CA TRP A 132 11.20 -18.29 -1.80
C TRP A 132 10.49 -19.09 -0.70
N LEU A 133 9.16 -19.18 -0.73
CA LEU A 133 8.37 -19.95 0.24
C LEU A 133 8.68 -21.45 0.17
N LYS A 134 8.81 -22.03 -1.03
CA LYS A 134 9.21 -23.44 -1.19
C LYS A 134 10.58 -23.72 -0.56
N GLU A 135 11.54 -22.82 -0.77
CA GLU A 135 12.90 -23.00 -0.27
C GLU A 135 13.05 -22.67 1.22
N ASN A 136 12.32 -21.68 1.75
CA ASN A 136 12.60 -21.10 3.06
C ASN A 136 11.50 -21.34 4.10
N ALA A 137 10.30 -21.72 3.70
CA ALA A 137 9.17 -21.86 4.62
C ALA A 137 8.76 -23.32 4.85
N GLU A 138 8.06 -23.55 5.95
CA GLU A 138 7.37 -24.79 6.30
C GLU A 138 6.07 -24.49 7.04
N ILE A 139 5.08 -25.36 6.89
CA ILE A 139 3.78 -25.22 7.57
C ILE A 139 3.77 -26.11 8.82
N ARG A 140 3.47 -25.52 9.97
CA ARG A 140 3.33 -26.20 11.26
C ARG A 140 2.02 -25.76 11.91
N ASN A 141 1.15 -26.72 12.24
CA ASN A 141 -0.14 -26.45 12.90
C ASN A 141 -0.99 -25.37 12.21
N GLY A 142 -1.04 -25.36 10.87
CA GLY A 142 -1.83 -24.39 10.10
C GLY A 142 -1.25 -22.98 10.04
N SER A 143 0.01 -22.78 10.43
CA SER A 143 0.74 -21.52 10.28
C SER A 143 2.06 -21.76 9.56
N THR A 144 2.54 -20.76 8.84
CA THR A 144 3.80 -20.82 8.09
C THR A 144 4.94 -20.26 8.91
N TYR A 145 6.10 -20.90 8.85
CA TYR A 145 7.31 -20.52 9.58
C TYR A 145 8.50 -20.54 8.66
N ASN A 146 9.43 -19.62 8.88
CA ASN A 146 10.72 -19.61 8.22
C ASN A 146 11.64 -20.68 8.84
N LYS A 147 12.13 -21.61 8.02
CA LYS A 147 12.99 -22.74 8.42
C LYS A 147 14.31 -22.30 9.03
N LYS A 148 14.81 -21.11 8.66
CA LYS A 148 16.10 -20.58 9.10
C LYS A 148 16.00 -19.78 10.39
N THR A 149 15.01 -18.90 10.49
CA THR A 149 14.85 -18.00 11.66
C THR A 149 13.95 -18.60 12.74
N GLY A 150 13.10 -19.57 12.38
CA GLY A 150 12.08 -20.14 13.26
C GLY A 150 10.88 -19.23 13.50
N ARG A 151 10.86 -18.02 12.91
CA ARG A 151 9.78 -17.04 13.07
C ARG A 151 8.56 -17.44 12.25
N ARG A 152 7.37 -17.07 12.75
CA ARG A 152 6.12 -17.22 12.01
C ARG A 152 6.10 -16.20 10.87
N ILE A 153 5.74 -16.64 9.68
CA ILE A 153 5.47 -15.77 8.54
C ILE A 153 3.97 -15.58 8.51
N LYS A 154 3.50 -14.35 8.75
CA LYS A 154 2.08 -14.09 8.99
C LYS A 154 1.36 -13.44 7.80
N ALA A 155 2.02 -12.50 7.14
CA ALA A 155 1.39 -11.72 6.09
C ALA A 155 2.32 -11.49 4.90
N CYS A 156 1.71 -11.16 3.78
CA CYS A 156 2.32 -10.70 2.55
C CYS A 156 1.78 -9.31 2.19
N VAL A 157 2.68 -8.38 1.89
CA VAL A 157 2.36 -6.99 1.56
C VAL A 157 2.89 -6.65 0.17
N PRO A 158 2.12 -6.93 -0.90
CA PRO A 158 2.44 -6.39 -2.22
C PRO A 158 2.17 -4.88 -2.25
N MET A 159 2.97 -4.14 -3.03
CA MET A 159 2.74 -2.72 -3.28
C MET A 159 2.57 -2.48 -4.78
N HIS A 160 1.52 -1.74 -5.14
CA HIS A 160 1.17 -1.42 -6.53
C HIS A 160 2.00 -0.23 -7.05
N THR A 161 3.23 -0.52 -7.45
CA THR A 161 4.23 0.48 -7.83
C THR A 161 3.75 1.38 -8.98
N PHE A 162 3.74 2.69 -8.78
CA PHE A 162 3.33 3.71 -9.74
C PHE A 162 1.92 3.53 -10.30
N GLY A 163 1.03 2.89 -9.55
CA GLY A 163 -0.33 2.60 -9.99
C GLY A 163 -0.45 1.35 -10.87
N HIS A 164 0.64 0.62 -11.12
CA HIS A 164 0.58 -0.66 -11.80
C HIS A 164 0.14 -1.76 -10.80
N PRO A 165 -1.01 -2.43 -11.04
CA PRO A 165 -1.41 -3.53 -10.20
C PRO A 165 -0.42 -4.69 -10.32
N VAL A 166 -0.23 -5.40 -9.21
CA VAL A 166 0.52 -6.67 -9.21
C VAL A 166 -0.35 -7.76 -9.83
N TYR A 167 0.26 -8.90 -10.14
CA TYR A 167 -0.45 -10.14 -10.46
C TYR A 167 -1.15 -10.70 -9.20
N LEU A 168 -2.25 -10.02 -8.81
CA LEU A 168 -2.90 -10.18 -7.51
C LEU A 168 -3.55 -11.55 -7.36
N ASP A 169 -4.23 -12.05 -8.39
CA ASP A 169 -4.89 -13.36 -8.35
C ASP A 169 -3.86 -14.47 -8.05
N GLU A 170 -2.70 -14.41 -8.71
CA GLU A 170 -1.59 -15.34 -8.51
C GLU A 170 -0.99 -15.22 -7.11
N LEU A 171 -0.78 -13.99 -6.61
CA LEU A 171 -0.30 -13.75 -5.25
C LEU A 171 -1.27 -14.29 -4.20
N VAL A 172 -2.56 -14.05 -4.38
CA VAL A 172 -3.62 -14.53 -3.49
C VAL A 172 -3.61 -16.07 -3.43
N GLU A 173 -3.48 -16.73 -4.57
CA GLU A 173 -3.42 -18.20 -4.61
C GLU A 173 -2.16 -18.75 -3.93
N VAL A 174 -1.00 -18.09 -4.07
CA VAL A 174 0.22 -18.45 -3.32
C VAL A 174 0.00 -18.24 -1.82
N CYS A 175 -0.48 -17.07 -1.40
CA CYS A 175 -0.69 -16.74 0.02
C CYS A 175 -1.66 -17.71 0.69
N LYS A 176 -2.77 -18.09 0.02
CA LYS A 176 -3.73 -19.08 0.52
C LYS A 176 -3.09 -20.44 0.80
N ARG A 177 -2.24 -20.95 -0.10
CA ARG A 177 -1.55 -22.25 0.08
C ARG A 177 -0.63 -22.27 1.30
N TYR A 178 -0.10 -21.11 1.67
CA TYR A 178 0.80 -20.91 2.79
C TYR A 178 0.13 -20.24 4.00
N HIS A 179 -1.21 -20.16 4.05
CA HIS A 179 -1.94 -19.57 5.19
C HIS A 179 -1.45 -18.15 5.56
N LEU A 180 -1.08 -17.35 4.56
CA LEU A 180 -0.64 -15.97 4.73
C LEU A 180 -1.81 -15.03 4.46
N GLU A 181 -1.93 -14.00 5.29
CA GLU A 181 -2.83 -12.89 5.05
C GLU A 181 -2.24 -11.95 4.00
N ILE A 182 -3.08 -11.31 3.19
CA ILE A 182 -2.64 -10.31 2.22
C ILE A 182 -3.12 -8.92 2.65
N VAL A 183 -2.21 -7.95 2.66
CA VAL A 183 -2.50 -6.53 2.87
C VAL A 183 -1.91 -5.77 1.71
N GLU A 184 -2.74 -5.20 0.86
CA GLU A 184 -2.26 -4.45 -0.31
C GLU A 184 -1.84 -3.03 0.08
N ASP A 185 -0.61 -2.64 -0.27
CA ASP A 185 -0.19 -1.23 -0.25
C ASP A 185 -0.59 -0.57 -1.57
N ALA A 186 -1.76 0.06 -1.53
CA ALA A 186 -2.39 0.77 -2.64
C ALA A 186 -2.17 2.29 -2.60
N ALA A 187 -1.10 2.77 -1.94
CA ALA A 187 -0.84 4.20 -1.78
C ALA A 187 -0.73 4.97 -3.13
N GLU A 188 -0.32 4.30 -4.20
CA GLU A 188 -0.09 4.88 -5.52
C GLU A 188 -1.12 4.42 -6.57
N SER A 189 -2.17 3.70 -6.17
CA SER A 189 -3.06 2.98 -7.10
C SER A 189 -4.56 3.16 -6.77
N ILE A 190 -4.96 4.36 -6.34
CA ILE A 190 -6.39 4.68 -6.27
C ILE A 190 -6.94 4.87 -7.69
N GLY A 191 -7.79 3.93 -8.11
CA GLY A 191 -8.57 3.99 -9.35
C GLY A 191 -8.35 2.84 -10.32
#